data_AF-A0A2U9SEH4-F1
#
_entry.id   AF-A0A2U9SEH4-F1
#
_cell.length_a   1.000
_cell.length_b   1.000
_cell.length_c   1.000
_cell.angle_alpha   90.00
_cell.angle_beta   90.00
_cell.angle_gamma   90.00
#
_symmetry.space_group_name_H-M   'P 1'
#
loop_
_entity.id
_entity.type
_entity.pdbx_description
1 polymer ?
#
loop_
_entity_poly.entity_id
_entity_poly.type
_entity_poly.pdbx_seq_one_letter_code
_entity_poly.pdbx_strand_id
1 'polypeptide(L)'
;MTRFALSAPMAALLLAGALAFPAASPAAAEPMKGRYELRCQDPQTRQWTVAGQLTDPEIVDPPASAGQAGGKPGGPPGGREVRGTGADGKPVVLPMPSDRTCMLSAR
;
A
#
# COMPACT_ATOMS: atom_id res chain seq x y z
N MET A 1 -21.77 53.49 -41.62
CA MET A 1 -21.15 52.73 -42.72
C MET A 1 -20.12 51.79 -42.08
N THR A 2 -20.47 50.50 -41.96
CA THR A 2 -19.77 49.35 -42.60
C THR A 2 -18.36 49.08 -42.04
N ARG A 3 -18.17 48.00 -41.27
CA ARG A 3 -17.57 46.68 -41.67
C ARG A 3 -16.03 46.78 -41.83
N PHE A 4 -15.12 45.89 -41.40
CA PHE A 4 -15.01 44.51 -40.88
C PHE A 4 -13.59 44.44 -40.23
N ALA A 5 -13.34 43.71 -39.12
CA ALA A 5 -12.69 42.36 -39.05
C ALA A 5 -11.32 42.28 -39.78
N LEU A 6 -10.20 41.69 -39.35
CA LEU A 6 -9.73 40.63 -38.41
C LEU A 6 -8.26 41.04 -38.05
N SER A 7 -7.56 40.61 -37.00
CA SER A 7 -7.13 39.23 -36.70
C SER A 7 -6.38 39.18 -35.36
N ALA A 8 -6.57 38.08 -34.62
CA ALA A 8 -5.96 37.71 -33.33
C ALA A 8 -4.42 37.48 -33.42
N PRO A 9 -3.68 37.26 -32.30
CA PRO A 9 -3.83 36.08 -31.41
C PRO A 9 -3.79 36.44 -29.90
N MET A 10 -4.67 35.96 -29.03
CA MET A 10 -4.79 34.57 -28.55
C MET A 10 -3.45 33.95 -28.12
N ALA A 11 -2.73 34.55 -27.16
CA ALA A 11 -1.51 33.93 -26.63
C ALA A 11 -1.09 34.37 -25.22
N ALA A 12 -1.97 34.98 -24.42
CA ALA A 12 -1.56 35.50 -23.13
C ALA A 12 -2.43 34.96 -22.00
N LEU A 13 -1.79 34.09 -21.20
CA LEU A 13 -2.07 33.87 -19.78
C LEU A 13 -3.14 32.82 -19.45
N LEU A 14 -2.91 31.61 -19.96
CA LEU A 14 -3.19 30.35 -19.23
C LEU A 14 -2.32 30.25 -17.95
N LEU A 15 -2.28 31.31 -17.13
CA LEU A 15 -1.47 31.40 -15.90
C LEU A 15 -2.30 31.20 -14.63
N ALA A 16 -3.42 30.49 -14.74
CA ALA A 16 -4.27 30.10 -13.62
C ALA A 16 -4.40 28.58 -13.62
N GLY A 17 -3.43 27.88 -13.03
CA GLY A 17 -3.50 26.42 -12.97
C GLY A 17 -2.26 25.71 -12.46
N ALA A 18 -1.34 26.41 -11.78
CA ALA A 18 -0.24 25.77 -11.07
C ALA A 18 -0.80 25.05 -9.83
N LEU A 19 -1.33 23.86 -10.08
CA LEU A 19 -1.01 22.64 -9.36
C LEU A 19 -0.95 22.78 -7.83
N ALA A 20 -2.07 23.17 -7.22
CA ALA A 20 -2.38 22.68 -5.89
C ALA A 20 -2.72 21.19 -6.02
N PHE A 21 -1.68 20.35 -6.14
CA PHE A 21 -1.82 18.93 -5.86
C PHE A 21 -2.30 18.84 -4.41
N PRO A 22 -3.51 18.33 -4.12
CA PRO A 22 -3.76 17.86 -2.77
C PRO A 22 -2.73 16.76 -2.55
N ALA A 23 -1.82 16.98 -1.61
CA ALA A 23 -1.03 15.91 -1.05
C ALA A 23 -2.06 14.89 -0.55
N ALA A 24 -2.25 13.82 -1.34
CA ALA A 24 -3.02 12.69 -0.91
C ALA A 24 -2.26 12.13 0.28
N SER A 25 -2.69 12.50 1.48
CA SER A 25 -2.29 11.82 2.70
C SER A 25 -2.39 10.33 2.41
N PRO A 26 -1.33 9.54 2.66
CA PRO A 26 -1.49 8.10 2.55
C PRO A 26 -2.69 7.77 3.42
N ALA A 27 -3.67 7.06 2.85
CA ALA A 27 -4.78 6.52 3.59
C ALA A 27 -4.16 5.50 4.57
N ALA A 28 -3.69 6.00 5.71
CA ALA A 28 -3.32 5.22 6.86
C ALA A 28 -4.65 4.60 7.31
N ALA A 29 -4.90 3.38 6.82
CA ALA A 29 -6.04 2.61 7.22
C ALA A 29 -6.02 2.57 8.75
N GLU A 30 -7.10 3.03 9.39
CA GLU A 30 -7.21 2.99 10.84
C GLU A 30 -6.93 1.55 11.30
N PRO A 31 -6.09 1.35 12.34
CA PRO A 31 -5.74 0.01 12.80
C PRO A 31 -7.02 -0.76 13.08
N MET A 32 -7.18 -1.88 12.39
CA MET A 32 -8.40 -2.67 12.49
C MET A 32 -8.46 -3.24 13.91
N LYS A 33 -9.36 -2.72 14.74
CA LYS A 33 -9.50 -3.16 16.14
C LYS A 33 -9.96 -4.61 16.19
N GLY A 34 -9.23 -5.44 16.93
CA GLY A 34 -9.59 -6.84 17.15
C GLY A 34 -8.45 -7.79 16.79
N ARG A 35 -8.73 -9.09 16.89
CA ARG A 35 -7.77 -10.15 16.58
C ARG A 35 -7.98 -10.61 15.13
N TYR A 36 -6.89 -10.66 14.38
CA TYR A 36 -6.89 -11.03 12.97
C TYR A 36 -5.90 -12.16 12.70
N GLU A 37 -6.25 -13.00 11.74
CA GLU A 37 -5.37 -14.04 11.20
C GLU A 37 -4.96 -13.65 9.78
N LEU A 38 -3.66 -13.59 9.53
CA LEU A 38 -3.13 -13.49 8.17
C LEU A 38 -3.16 -14.88 7.54
N ARG A 39 -3.92 -15.03 6.46
CA ARG A 39 -4.04 -16.28 5.71
C ARG A 39 -3.52 -16.04 4.30
N CYS A 40 -2.62 -16.88 3.82
CA CYS A 40 -2.13 -16.83 2.46
C CYS A 40 -2.54 -18.10 1.71
N GLN A 41 -3.10 -17.94 0.53
CA GLN A 41 -3.42 -19.03 -0.35
C GLN A 41 -2.14 -19.54 -1.03
N ASP A 42 -1.93 -20.84 -0.96
CA ASP A 42 -0.85 -21.49 -1.68
C ASP A 42 -1.19 -21.57 -3.18
N PRO A 43 -0.33 -21.05 -4.07
CA PRO A 43 -0.65 -20.96 -5.50
C PRO A 43 -0.70 -22.34 -6.18
N GLN A 44 -0.01 -23.35 -5.64
CA GLN A 44 0.03 -24.70 -6.22
C GLN A 44 -1.19 -25.53 -5.80
N THR A 45 -1.49 -25.54 -4.51
CA THR A 45 -2.55 -26.38 -3.93
C THR A 45 -3.90 -25.65 -3.83
N ARG A 46 -3.91 -24.32 -4.03
CA ARG A 46 -5.06 -23.43 -3.81
C ARG A 46 -5.63 -23.47 -2.39
N GLN A 47 -4.89 -24.02 -1.43
CA GLN A 47 -5.31 -24.11 -0.04
C GLN A 47 -4.93 -22.84 0.72
N TRP A 48 -5.78 -22.43 1.66
CA TRP A 48 -5.51 -21.30 2.55
C TRP A 48 -4.74 -21.75 3.78
N THR A 49 -3.54 -21.21 3.99
CA THR A 49 -2.71 -21.51 5.17
C THR A 49 -2.62 -20.28 6.07
N VAL A 50 -2.66 -20.46 7.39
CA VAL A 50 -2.47 -19.37 8.36
C VAL A 50 -0.98 -19.06 8.48
N ALA A 51 -0.60 -17.84 8.14
CA ALA A 51 0.77 -17.34 8.30
C ALA A 51 1.03 -16.84 9.73
N GLY A 52 0.00 -16.34 10.42
CA GLY A 52 0.08 -15.94 11.82
C GLY A 52 -1.15 -15.17 12.29
N GLN A 53 -1.14 -14.78 13.57
CA GLN A 53 -2.20 -14.00 14.19
C GLN A 53 -1.63 -12.74 14.81
N LEU A 54 -2.37 -11.64 14.69
CA LEU A 54 -1.98 -10.33 15.22
C LEU A 54 -3.23 -9.52 15.54
N THR A 55 -3.12 -8.59 16.48
CA THR A 55 -4.12 -7.56 16.74
C THR A 55 -3.66 -6.26 16.13
N ASP A 56 -4.64 -5.43 15.76
CA ASP A 56 -4.41 -4.12 15.14
C ASP A 56 -3.47 -4.21 13.91
N PRO A 57 -3.81 -5.04 12.90
CA PRO A 57 -3.00 -5.17 11.68
C PRO A 57 -2.81 -3.86 10.95
N GLU A 58 -1.58 -3.62 10.53
CA GLU A 58 -1.20 -2.59 9.57
C GLU A 58 -0.40 -3.23 8.43
N ILE A 59 -0.84 -3.03 7.19
CA ILE A 59 -0.11 -3.50 6.00
C ILE A 59 0.88 -2.42 5.60
N VAL A 60 2.17 -2.74 5.67
CA VAL A 60 3.28 -1.85 5.34
C VAL A 60 3.92 -2.30 4.03
N ASP A 61 4.08 -1.35 3.11
CA ASP A 61 4.88 -1.53 1.91
C ASP A 61 6.32 -1.08 2.22
N PRO A 62 7.30 -1.99 2.33
CA PRO A 62 8.67 -1.59 2.59
C PRO A 62 9.21 -0.79 1.40
N PRO A 63 10.01 0.27 1.62
CA PRO A 63 10.52 1.08 0.51
C PRO A 63 11.28 0.19 -0.48
N ALA A 64 11.18 0.47 -1.78
CA ALA A 64 11.77 -0.38 -2.84
C ALA A 64 13.28 -0.69 -2.65
N SER A 65 14.00 0.16 -1.90
CA SER A 65 15.41 -0.02 -1.53
C SER A 65 15.64 -1.02 -0.38
N ALA A 66 14.63 -1.32 0.45
CA ALA A 66 14.71 -2.29 1.54
C ALA A 66 14.81 -3.74 1.05
N GLY A 67 14.36 -4.03 -0.18
CA GLY A 67 14.60 -5.30 -0.85
C GLY A 67 16.08 -5.56 -1.20
N GLN A 68 16.94 -4.55 -1.08
CA GLN A 68 18.38 -4.64 -1.40
C GLN A 68 19.29 -4.39 -0.19
N ALA A 69 18.85 -3.65 0.84
CA ALA A 69 19.73 -3.15 1.90
C ALA A 69 19.70 -3.92 3.23
N GLY A 70 18.92 -5.00 3.36
CA GLY A 70 18.73 -5.72 4.63
C GLY A 70 18.89 -7.23 4.53
N GLY A 71 19.70 -7.73 3.61
CA GLY A 71 19.88 -9.15 3.28
C GLY A 71 20.17 -10.05 4.47
N LYS A 72 19.12 -10.49 5.16
CA LYS A 72 19.11 -11.78 5.85
C LYS A 72 19.04 -12.84 4.73
N PRO A 73 20.01 -13.77 4.63
CA PRO A 73 19.95 -14.81 3.61
C PRO A 73 18.67 -15.62 3.84
N GLY A 74 17.70 -15.52 2.93
CA GLY A 74 16.38 -16.16 3.03
C GLY A 74 15.16 -15.25 3.19
N GLY A 75 15.30 -13.92 3.09
CA GLY A 75 14.14 -13.01 3.07
C GLY A 75 13.30 -13.16 1.78
N PRO A 76 11.95 -13.23 1.85
CA PRO A 76 11.10 -13.44 0.68
C PRO A 76 11.19 -12.27 -0.32
N PRO A 77 11.04 -12.54 -1.62
CA PRO A 77 11.17 -11.53 -2.68
C PRO A 77 10.04 -10.50 -2.58
N GLY A 78 10.38 -9.23 -2.35
CA GLY A 78 9.53 -8.07 -2.61
C GLY A 78 8.08 -8.15 -2.11
N GLY A 79 7.86 -8.64 -0.88
CA GLY A 79 6.55 -8.74 -0.25
C GLY A 79 6.21 -7.52 0.61
N ARG A 80 4.92 -7.25 0.79
CA ARG A 80 4.43 -6.36 1.86
C ARG A 80 4.66 -7.04 3.21
N GLU A 81 4.64 -6.26 4.28
CA GLU A 81 4.67 -6.75 5.65
C GLU A 81 3.34 -6.46 6.33
N VAL A 82 2.88 -7.34 7.21
CA VAL A 82 1.78 -7.02 8.14
C VAL A 82 2.36 -6.88 9.52
N ARG A 83 2.24 -5.69 10.09
CA ARG A 83 2.66 -5.37 11.45
C ARG A 83 1.44 -5.41 12.36
N GLY A 84 1.65 -5.76 13.61
CA GLY A 84 0.61 -5.73 14.62
C GLY A 84 1.16 -6.23 15.95
N THR A 85 0.26 -6.56 16.86
CA THR A 85 0.63 -7.09 18.18
C THR A 85 0.29 -8.58 18.26
N GLY A 86 1.26 -9.40 18.66
CA GLY A 86 1.06 -10.83 18.88
C GLY A 86 0.14 -11.12 20.05
N ALA A 87 -0.26 -12.39 20.20
CA ALA A 87 -1.08 -12.85 21.32
C ALA A 87 -0.41 -12.65 22.70
N ASP A 88 0.91 -12.53 22.70
CA ASP A 88 1.77 -12.26 23.85
C ASP A 88 1.95 -10.76 24.14
N GLY A 89 1.27 -9.88 23.41
CA GLY A 89 1.35 -8.43 23.59
C GLY A 89 2.62 -7.80 22.98
N LYS A 90 3.43 -8.57 22.25
CA LYS A 90 4.67 -8.08 21.65
C LYS A 90 4.46 -7.66 20.19
N PRO A 91 5.23 -6.69 19.67
CA PRO A 91 5.19 -6.36 18.25
C PRO A 91 5.60 -7.56 17.40
N VAL A 92 4.79 -7.88 16.39
CA VAL A 92 5.00 -8.97 15.44
C VAL A 92 4.93 -8.41 14.02
N VAL A 93 5.80 -8.93 13.15
CA VAL A 93 5.79 -8.66 11.72
C VAL A 93 5.63 -9.98 10.99
N LEU A 94 4.57 -10.10 10.19
CA LEU A 94 4.31 -11.26 9.35
C LEU A 94 4.57 -10.91 7.88
N PRO A 95 5.25 -11.80 7.12
CA PRO A 95 5.43 -11.58 5.70
C PRO A 95 4.11 -11.71 4.96
N MET A 96 3.87 -10.82 3.99
CA MET A 96 2.82 -10.92 2.99
C MET A 96 3.48 -11.06 1.61
N PRO A 97 3.77 -12.30 1.18
CA PRO A 97 4.47 -12.55 -0.08
C PRO A 97 3.66 -12.04 -1.28
N SER A 98 4.34 -11.42 -2.25
CA SER A 98 3.70 -10.91 -3.46
C SER A 98 3.36 -12.02 -4.47
N ASP A 99 3.93 -13.22 -4.32
CA ASP A 99 3.61 -14.40 -5.14
C ASP A 99 2.32 -15.12 -4.70
N ARG A 100 1.71 -14.70 -3.58
CA ARG A 100 0.54 -15.34 -3.00
C ARG A 100 -0.61 -14.36 -2.75
N THR A 101 -1.83 -14.87 -2.84
CA THR A 101 -3.01 -14.13 -2.41
C THR A 101 -3.13 -14.23 -0.89
N CYS A 102 -2.90 -13.13 -0.17
CA CYS A 102 -3.08 -13.08 1.29
C CYS A 102 -4.29 -12.25 1.69
N MET A 103 -4.97 -12.67 2.77
CA MET A 103 -6.17 -12.04 3.32
C MET A 103 -6.08 -12.01 4.85
N LEU A 104 -6.50 -10.88 5.44
CA LEU A 104 -6.73 -10.77 6.88
C LEU A 104 -8.16 -11.21 7.21
N SER A 105 -8.30 -12.19 8.08
CA SER A 105 -9.60 -12.66 8.58
C SER A 105 -9.76 -12.27 10.03
N ALA A 106 -10.87 -11.62 10.40
CA ALA A 106 -11.21 -11.37 11.79
C ALA A 106 -11.51 -12.70 12.52
N ARG A 107 -11.14 -12.79 13.80
CA ARG A 107 -11.32 -13.97 14.63
C ARG A 107 -12.20 -13.71 15.84
#